data_AF-A0A6F8T6L0-F1
#
_entry.id   AF-A0A6F8T6L0-F1
#
_cell.length_a   1.000
_cell.length_b   1.000
_cell.length_c   1.000
_cell.angle_alpha   90.00
_cell.angle_beta   90.00
_cell.angle_gamma   90.00
#
_symmetry.space_group_name_H-M   'P 1'
#
loop_
_entity.id
_entity.type
_entity.pdbx_description
1 polymer ?
#
loop_
_entity_poly.entity_id
_entity_poly.type
_entity_poly.pdbx_seq_one_letter_code
_entity_poly.pdbx_strand_id
1 'polypeptide(L)'
;MNLQTIKSMDGKIEYVLLPVAAYHALRHQITEQLKHPQENEDYEVFNPADYIDNPVALARIQAGITQEDLAKLMEVTQAYISKIENQDNVSVKLLNKTHEALRKIQGLS
;
A
#
# COMPACT_ATOMS: atom_id res chain seq x y z
N MET A 1 -3.65 0.26 6.99
CA MET A 1 -3.86 -1.13 7.48
C MET A 1 -2.53 -1.85 7.26
N ASN A 2 -1.84 -2.27 8.33
CA ASN A 2 -0.48 -2.81 8.22
C ASN A 2 -0.58 -4.35 8.21
N LEU A 3 -0.21 -4.99 7.10
CA LEU A 3 -0.22 -6.45 6.99
C LEU A 3 1.09 -7.00 7.55
N GLN A 4 1.00 -7.95 8.48
CA GLN A 4 2.15 -8.71 8.97
C GLN A 4 2.37 -9.92 8.06
N THR A 5 3.58 -10.06 7.54
CA THR A 5 3.99 -11.16 6.66
C THR A 5 5.16 -11.90 7.28
N ILE A 6 5.12 -13.24 7.27
CA ILE A 6 6.26 -14.08 7.66
C ILE A 6 6.89 -14.59 6.35
N LYS A 7 8.21 -14.42 6.19
CA LYS A 7 8.96 -15.05 5.08
C LYS A 7 9.33 -16.47 5.51
N SER A 8 8.93 -17.46 4.71
CA SER A 8 9.51 -18.81 4.77
C SER A 8 10.95 -18.77 4.23
N MET A 9 11.78 -19.78 4.54
CA MET A 9 13.21 -19.84 4.12
C MET A 9 13.41 -19.74 2.60
N ASP A 10 12.34 -19.96 1.82
CA ASP A 10 12.33 -19.90 0.36
C ASP A 10 11.85 -18.55 -0.22
N GLY A 11 11.64 -17.53 0.62
CA GLY A 11 11.29 -16.16 0.19
C GLY A 11 9.82 -15.95 -0.22
N LYS A 12 8.95 -16.95 -0.02
CA LYS A 12 7.50 -16.80 -0.22
C LYS A 12 6.84 -16.14 0.99
N ILE A 13 5.95 -15.19 0.72
CA ILE A 13 5.12 -14.52 1.72
C ILE A 13 4.07 -15.51 2.23
N GLU A 14 4.10 -15.83 3.52
CA GLU A 14 3.08 -16.65 4.17
C GLU A 14 2.17 -15.79 5.06
N TYR A 15 0.87 -16.04 4.94
CA TYR A 15 -0.17 -15.40 5.75
C TYR A 15 -0.62 -16.33 6.88
N VAL A 16 -0.74 -15.81 8.10
CA VAL A 16 -1.29 -16.57 9.23
C VAL A 16 -2.75 -16.19 9.45
N LEU A 17 -3.65 -17.18 9.38
CA LEU A 17 -5.04 -17.02 9.76
C LEU A 17 -5.20 -17.27 11.26
N LEU A 18 -5.55 -16.23 12.00
CA LEU A 18 -5.86 -16.32 13.43
C LEU A 18 -7.38 -16.44 13.63
N PRO A 19 -7.86 -17.47 14.35
CA PRO A 19 -9.25 -17.52 14.79
C PRO A 19 -9.63 -16.24 15.53
N VAL A 20 -10.79 -15.68 15.21
CA VAL A 20 -11.24 -14.37 15.74
C VAL A 20 -11.24 -14.32 17.27
N ALA A 21 -11.61 -15.42 17.93
CA ALA A 21 -11.58 -15.53 19.38
C ALA A 21 -10.14 -15.42 19.95
N ALA A 22 -9.16 -16.03 19.29
CA ALA A 22 -7.75 -15.95 19.67
C ALA A 22 -7.21 -14.54 19.46
N TYR A 23 -7.57 -13.88 18.35
CA TYR A 23 -7.22 -12.48 18.11
C TYR A 23 -7.75 -11.58 19.23
N HIS A 24 -9.02 -11.68 19.61
CA HIS A 24 -9.59 -10.85 20.67
C HIS A 24 -8.91 -11.07 22.02
N ALA A 25 -8.59 -12.31 22.36
CA ALA A 25 -7.89 -12.64 23.60
C ALA A 25 -6.48 -12.05 23.66
N LEU A 26 -5.75 -12.06 22.53
CA LEU A 26 -4.37 -11.62 22.44
C LEU A 26 -4.21 -10.16 22.00
N ARG A 27 -5.29 -9.49 21.59
CA ARG A 27 -5.28 -8.15 20.98
C ARG A 27 -4.50 -7.13 21.81
N HIS A 28 -4.69 -7.13 23.12
CA HIS A 28 -4.00 -6.21 24.00
C HIS A 28 -2.49 -6.44 23.98
N GLN A 29 -2.05 -7.70 24.13
CA GLN A 29 -0.63 -8.07 24.11
C GLN A 29 0.02 -7.78 22.75
N ILE A 30 -0.66 -8.10 21.66
CA ILE A 30 -0.22 -7.77 20.30
C ILE A 30 -0.05 -6.26 20.15
N THR A 31 -1.03 -5.47 20.62
CA THR A 31 -0.99 -3.99 20.51
C THR A 31 0.15 -3.40 21.35
N GLU A 32 0.38 -3.90 22.56
CA GLU A 32 1.49 -3.44 23.42
C GLU A 32 2.85 -3.80 22.81
N GLN A 33 3.01 -5.01 22.25
CA GLN A 33 4.25 -5.38 21.56
C GLN A 33 4.49 -4.54 20.30
N LEU A 34 3.45 -4.12 19.58
CA LEU A 34 3.59 -3.23 18.42
C LEU A 34 4.00 -1.80 18.78
N LYS A 35 3.74 -1.35 20.01
CA LYS A 35 4.18 -0.02 20.50
C LYS A 35 5.67 0.02 20.80
N HIS A 36 6.27 -1.14 21.06
CA HIS A 36 7.70 -1.30 21.22
C HIS A 36 8.22 -1.90 19.93
N PRO A 37 8.69 -1.10 18.95
CA PRO A 37 9.46 -1.65 17.86
C PRO A 37 10.72 -2.23 18.48
N GLN A 38 10.65 -3.51 18.86
CA GLN A 38 11.83 -4.33 18.94
C GLN A 38 12.50 -4.14 17.59
N GLU A 39 13.77 -3.73 17.59
CA GLU A 39 14.67 -3.92 16.46
C GLU A 39 14.81 -5.42 16.24
N ASN A 40 13.73 -6.07 15.83
CA ASN A 40 13.79 -7.40 15.26
C ASN A 40 14.37 -7.18 13.87
N GLU A 41 15.65 -7.50 13.73
CA GLU A 41 16.40 -7.48 12.46
C GLU A 41 15.69 -8.30 11.36
N ASP A 42 14.72 -9.15 11.74
CA ASP A 42 13.93 -10.00 10.85
C ASP A 42 12.67 -9.33 10.26
N TYR A 43 12.28 -8.12 10.70
CA TYR A 43 11.11 -7.41 10.16
C TYR A 43 11.53 -6.31 9.18
N GLU A 44 11.43 -6.60 7.89
CA GLU A 44 11.61 -5.59 6.85
C GLU A 44 10.41 -4.61 6.80
N VAL A 45 10.72 -3.33 6.68
CA VAL A 45 9.71 -2.29 6.44
C VAL A 45 9.04 -2.55 5.09
N PHE A 46 7.72 -2.71 5.07
CA PHE A 46 6.96 -2.86 3.83
C PHE A 46 7.12 -1.59 2.97
N ASN A 47 7.94 -1.70 1.92
CA ASN A 47 8.10 -0.68 0.91
C ASN A 47 7.29 -1.08 -0.34
N PRO A 48 6.18 -0.37 -0.66
CA PRO A 48 5.36 -0.69 -1.83
C PRO A 48 6.14 -0.68 -3.16
N ALA A 49 7.26 0.06 -3.22
CA ALA A 49 8.10 0.10 -4.41
C ALA A 49 8.76 -1.26 -4.74
N ASP A 50 8.85 -2.17 -3.78
CA ASP A 50 9.45 -3.50 -3.97
C ASP A 50 8.47 -4.48 -4.64
N TYR A 51 7.19 -4.10 -4.77
CA TYR A 51 6.11 -4.99 -5.24
C TYR A 51 5.28 -4.38 -6.37
N ILE A 52 5.51 -3.11 -6.72
CA ILE A 52 4.68 -2.35 -7.66
C ILE A 52 5.56 -1.65 -8.67
N ASP A 53 5.57 -2.22 -9.87
CA ASP A 53 6.29 -1.66 -11.02
C ASP A 53 5.59 -0.42 -11.60
N ASN A 54 4.27 -0.34 -11.45
CA ASN A 54 3.50 0.74 -12.02
C ASN A 54 3.62 2.03 -11.18
N PRO A 55 4.20 3.12 -11.71
CA PRO A 55 4.47 4.32 -10.94
C PRO A 55 3.20 5.06 -10.50
N VAL A 56 2.07 4.88 -11.21
CA VAL A 56 0.78 5.46 -10.82
C VAL A 56 0.18 4.71 -9.64
N ALA A 57 0.20 3.38 -9.68
CA ALA A 57 -0.23 2.54 -8.56
C ALA A 57 0.61 2.80 -7.31
N LEU A 58 1.93 2.93 -7.48
CA LEU A 58 2.86 3.25 -6.40
C LEU A 58 2.51 4.59 -5.76
N ALA A 59 2.39 5.66 -6.56
CA ALA A 59 2.06 7.00 -6.07
C ALA A 59 0.71 7.03 -5.35
N ARG A 60 -0.30 6.30 -5.86
CA ARG A 60 -1.62 6.18 -5.24
C ARG A 60 -1.54 5.54 -3.85
N ILE A 61 -0.80 4.44 -3.72
CA ILE A 61 -0.67 3.70 -2.46
C ILE A 61 0.15 4.50 -1.44
N GLN A 62 1.20 5.18 -1.88
CA GLN A 62 1.95 6.11 -1.04
C GLN A 62 1.07 7.27 -0.54
N ALA A 63 0.13 7.74 -1.37
CA ALA A 63 -0.85 8.74 -0.97
C ALA A 63 -2.00 8.16 -0.10
N GLY A 64 -2.09 6.83 0.06
CA GLY A 64 -3.08 6.17 0.91
C GLY A 64 -4.52 6.23 0.39
N ILE A 65 -4.74 6.44 -0.91
CA ILE A 65 -6.09 6.58 -1.50
C ILE A 65 -6.50 5.37 -2.34
N THR A 66 -7.81 5.22 -2.57
CA THR A 66 -8.35 4.15 -3.42
C THR A 66 -8.27 4.50 -4.91
N GLN A 67 -8.45 3.51 -5.79
CA GLN A 67 -8.54 3.75 -7.24
C GLN A 67 -9.73 4.66 -7.60
N GLU A 68 -10.84 4.55 -6.87
CA GLU A 68 -12.01 5.40 -7.06
C GLU A 68 -11.71 6.86 -6.69
N ASP A 69 -10.96 7.08 -5.61
CA ASP A 69 -10.57 8.42 -5.18
C ASP A 69 -9.64 9.07 -6.21
N LEU A 70 -8.64 8.32 -6.69
CA LEU A 70 -7.76 8.81 -7.75
C LEU A 70 -8.54 9.12 -9.04
N ALA A 71 -9.51 8.28 -9.40
CA ALA A 71 -10.36 8.50 -10.57
C ALA A 71 -11.15 9.81 -10.46
N LYS A 72 -11.74 10.08 -9.28
CA LYS A 72 -12.45 11.34 -8.99
C LYS A 72 -11.53 12.55 -9.12
N LEU A 73 -10.31 12.49 -8.57
CA LEU A 73 -9.34 13.60 -8.64
C LEU A 73 -8.86 13.91 -10.06
N MET A 74 -8.70 12.85 -10.87
CA MET A 74 -8.23 12.97 -12.24
C MET A 74 -9.36 13.21 -13.26
N GLU A 75 -10.61 13.22 -12.79
CA GLU A 75 -11.84 13.34 -13.59
C GLU A 75 -11.95 12.27 -14.67
N VAL A 76 -11.64 11.02 -14.30
CA VAL A 76 -11.69 9.83 -15.17
C VAL A 76 -12.49 8.71 -14.52
N THR A 77 -12.72 7.62 -15.24
CA THR A 77 -13.42 6.45 -14.70
C THR A 77 -12.46 5.57 -13.87
N GLN A 78 -12.99 4.86 -12.87
CA GLN A 78 -12.20 3.88 -12.12
C GLN A 78 -11.66 2.76 -13.03
N ALA A 79 -12.42 2.35 -14.05
CA ALA A 79 -11.96 1.39 -15.05
C ALA A 79 -10.73 1.90 -15.84
N TYR A 80 -10.65 3.21 -16.11
CA TYR A 80 -9.47 3.80 -16.72
C TYR A 80 -8.26 3.74 -15.78
N ILE A 81 -8.45 4.06 -14.49
CA ILE A 81 -7.39 3.91 -13.47
C ILE A 81 -6.91 2.45 -13.36
N SER A 82 -7.84 1.49 -13.32
CA SER A 82 -7.49 0.07 -13.32
C SER A 82 -6.69 -0.33 -14.55
N LYS A 83 -7.07 0.16 -15.74
CA LYS A 83 -6.33 -0.12 -16.97
C LYS A 83 -4.90 0.43 -16.91
N ILE A 84 -4.71 1.67 -16.47
CA ILE A 84 -3.37 2.29 -16.43
C ILE A 84 -2.47 1.67 -15.37
N GLU A 85 -3.02 1.21 -14.24
CA GLU A 85 -2.25 0.54 -13.17
C GLU A 85 -1.80 -0.86 -13.58
N ASN A 86 -2.52 -1.51 -14.51
CA ASN A 86 -2.17 -2.81 -15.08
C ASN A 86 -1.29 -2.72 -16.34
N GLN A 87 -0.90 -1.53 -16.77
CA GLN A 87 0.01 -1.34 -17.91
C GLN A 87 1.47 -1.34 -17.45
N ASP A 88 2.32 -2.01 -18.22
CA ASP A 88 3.77 -2.05 -17.97
C ASP A 88 4.45 -0.69 -18.16
N ASN A 89 3.90 0.13 -19.06
CA ASN A 89 4.48 1.43 -19.42
C ASN A 89 3.46 2.54 -19.23
N VAL A 90 3.79 3.48 -18.34
CA VAL A 90 3.01 4.70 -18.12
C VAL A 90 3.73 5.89 -18.77
N SER A 91 2.99 6.67 -19.56
CA SER A 91 3.54 7.90 -20.14
C SER A 91 3.90 8.93 -19.05
N VAL A 92 5.01 9.64 -19.24
CA VAL A 92 5.44 10.72 -18.33
C VAL A 92 4.36 11.77 -18.12
N LYS A 93 3.59 12.09 -19.17
CA LYS A 93 2.46 13.03 -19.10
C LYS A 93 1.37 12.56 -18.12
N LEU A 94 1.05 11.27 -18.15
CA LEU A 94 0.05 10.69 -17.25
C LEU A 94 0.56 10.71 -15.80
N LEU A 95 1.82 10.33 -15.59
CA LEU A 95 2.44 10.34 -14.26
C LEU A 95 2.48 11.75 -13.66
N ASN A 96 2.83 12.76 -14.45
CA ASN A 96 2.79 14.16 -14.00
C ASN A 96 1.38 14.59 -13.59
N LYS A 97 0.37 14.25 -14.39
CA LYS A 97 -1.03 14.56 -14.07
C LYS A 97 -1.48 13.87 -12.78
N THR A 98 -1.03 12.62 -12.55
CA THR A 98 -1.28 11.89 -11.30
C THR A 98 -0.65 12.63 -10.11
N HIS A 99 0.62 13.03 -10.20
CA HIS A 99 1.28 13.79 -9.12
C HIS A 99 0.61 15.14 -8.85
N GLU A 100 0.18 15.87 -9.87
CA GLU A 100 -0.58 17.11 -9.72
C GLU A 100 -1.92 16.87 -9.00
N ALA A 101 -2.63 15.81 -9.36
CA ALA A 101 -3.88 15.43 -8.71
C ALA A 101 -3.67 15.07 -7.22
N LEU A 102 -2.59 14.34 -6.90
CA LEU A 102 -2.26 13.95 -5.54
C LEU A 102 -1.76 15.14 -4.68
N ARG A 103 -1.03 16.09 -5.27
CA ARG A 103 -0.59 17.32 -4.57
C ARG A 103 -1.77 18.13 -4.02
N LYS A 104 -2.88 18.17 -4.75
CA LYS A 104 -4.11 18.86 -4.30
C LYS A 104 -4.68 18.27 -3.00
N ILE A 105 -4.48 16.96 -2.76
CA ILE A 105 -4.89 16.31 -1.51
C ILE A 105 -3.90 16.61 -0.38
N GLN A 106 -2.60 16.65 -0.68
CA GLN A 106 -1.55 16.79 0.33
C GLN A 106 -1.34 18.23 0.84
N GLY A 107 -2.13 19.21 0.37
CA GLY A 107 -2.09 20.60 0.87
C GLY A 107 -0.80 21.36 0.54
N LEU A 108 0.05 20.82 -0.35
CA LEU A 108 1.28 21.45 -0.80
C LEU A 108 0.97 22.32 -2.02
N SER A 109 0.59 23.58 -1.77
CA SER A 109 0.61 24.68 -2.75
C SER A 109 2.00 25.29 -2.85
#